data_AF-A0A5Q5BK48-F1
#
_entry.id   AF-A0A5Q5BK48-F1
#
_cell.length_a   1.000
_cell.length_b   1.000
_cell.length_c   1.000
_cell.angle_alpha   90.00
_cell.angle_beta   90.00
_cell.angle_gamma   90.00
#
_symmetry.space_group_name_H-M   'P 1'
#
loop_
_entity.id
_entity.type
_entity.pdbx_description
1 polymer ?
#
loop_
_entity_poly.entity_id
_entity_poly.type
_entity_poly.pdbx_seq_one_letter_code
_entity_poly.pdbx_strand_id
1 'polypeptide(L)'
;MAERTKDKSEEQERQRFADRALGMLEDAVYWAIASVLVICSVALLVSQFNTMLRLRNTPASTVMLEVLDGLLLIFIFVELLYAVRTCLRSHEIVAEPFLIVGILAGIKEIVVLSVEAATLLEQGPAFARAVVEIGVLGGVVLVLALAAFVLRERRRDTEDAGEKAADGKDGIEAT
;
A
#
# COMPACT_ATOMS: atom_id res chain seq x y z
N MET A 1 -5.88 8.17 53.10
CA MET A 1 -5.60 8.94 51.86
C MET A 1 -4.29 8.51 51.17
N ALA A 2 -3.43 7.69 51.79
CA ALA A 2 -2.12 7.26 51.23
C ALA A 2 -2.14 6.01 50.32
N GLU A 3 -3.18 5.16 50.40
CA GLU A 3 -3.30 3.97 49.54
C GLU A 3 -3.68 4.30 48.09
N ARG A 4 -4.47 5.37 47.87
CA ARG A 4 -4.97 5.75 46.54
C ARG A 4 -3.89 6.28 45.60
N THR A 5 -2.74 6.68 46.14
CA THR A 5 -1.57 7.17 45.39
C THR A 5 -0.64 6.06 44.92
N LYS A 6 -0.64 4.90 45.60
CA LYS A 6 0.25 3.77 45.27
C LYS A 6 -0.31 2.90 44.14
N ASP A 7 -1.63 2.73 44.15
CA ASP A 7 -2.38 1.97 43.13
C ASP A 7 -2.30 2.61 41.74
N LYS A 8 -2.42 3.95 41.66
CA LYS A 8 -2.30 4.70 40.41
C LYS A 8 -0.89 4.70 39.80
N SER A 9 0.17 4.59 40.62
CA SER A 9 1.55 4.55 40.11
C SER A 9 1.92 3.19 39.53
N GLU A 10 1.43 2.10 40.12
CA GLU A 10 1.71 0.73 39.63
C GLU A 10 0.94 0.42 38.33
N GLU A 11 -0.29 0.91 38.17
CA GLU A 11 -1.04 0.82 36.91
C GLU A 11 -0.39 1.63 35.79
N GLN A 12 0.11 2.84 36.07
CA GLN A 12 0.83 3.67 35.10
C GLN A 12 2.18 3.07 34.68
N GLU A 13 2.92 2.44 35.59
CA GLU A 13 4.17 1.74 35.23
C GLU A 13 3.91 0.50 34.37
N ARG A 14 2.87 -0.28 34.68
CA ARG A 14 2.46 -1.44 33.86
C ARG A 14 2.01 -1.04 32.46
N GLN A 15 1.25 0.05 32.32
CA GLN A 15 0.83 0.58 31.02
C GLN A 15 2.05 1.01 30.19
N ARG A 16 3.00 1.74 30.78
CA ARG A 16 4.24 2.15 30.08
C ARG A 16 5.13 0.98 29.66
N PHE A 17 5.18 -0.10 30.44
CA PHE A 17 5.89 -1.32 30.07
C PHE A 17 5.18 -2.09 28.95
N ALA A 18 3.85 -2.19 29.01
CA ALA A 18 3.05 -2.82 27.95
C ALA A 18 3.19 -2.06 26.63
N ASP A 19 3.06 -0.74 26.64
CA ASP A 19 3.21 0.10 25.43
C ASP A 19 4.60 -0.02 24.83
N ARG A 20 5.65 -0.08 25.66
CA ARG A 20 7.03 -0.25 25.20
C ARG A 20 7.28 -1.64 24.63
N ALA A 21 6.73 -2.69 25.23
CA ALA A 21 6.85 -4.05 24.71
C ALA A 21 6.07 -4.22 23.40
N LEU A 22 4.89 -3.62 23.29
CA LEU A 22 4.08 -3.61 22.07
C LEU A 22 4.79 -2.88 20.93
N GLY A 23 5.33 -1.68 21.17
CA GLY A 23 6.09 -0.95 20.16
C GLY A 23 7.33 -1.72 19.67
N MET A 24 8.07 -2.36 20.58
CA MET A 24 9.25 -3.15 20.20
C MET A 24 8.88 -4.39 19.36
N LEU A 25 7.73 -5.01 19.66
CA LEU A 25 7.21 -6.14 18.88
C LEU A 25 6.74 -5.69 17.50
N GLU A 26 6.02 -4.57 17.43
CA GLU A 26 5.55 -3.95 16.19
C GLU A 26 6.72 -3.61 15.25
N ASP A 27 7.74 -2.92 15.77
CA ASP A 27 8.97 -2.60 15.02
C ASP A 27 9.67 -3.87 14.52
N ALA A 28 9.76 -4.91 15.35
CA ALA A 28 10.38 -6.18 14.98
C ALA A 28 9.61 -6.88 13.85
N VAL A 29 8.28 -6.89 13.91
CA VAL A 29 7.42 -7.47 12.86
C VAL A 29 7.61 -6.73 11.54
N TYR A 30 7.61 -5.40 11.57
CA TYR A 30 7.81 -4.62 10.35
C TYR A 30 9.21 -4.81 9.74
N TRP A 31 10.26 -4.82 10.58
CA TRP A 31 11.62 -5.12 10.10
C TRP A 31 11.71 -6.51 9.48
N ALA A 32 11.02 -7.50 10.05
CA ALA A 32 10.95 -8.85 9.50
C ALA A 32 10.25 -8.84 8.13
N ILE A 33 9.07 -8.21 8.02
CA ILE A 33 8.31 -8.10 6.75
C ILE A 33 9.15 -7.40 5.69
N ALA A 34 9.75 -6.25 6.02
CA ALA A 34 10.59 -5.50 5.09
C ALA A 34 11.78 -6.33 4.61
N SER A 35 12.45 -7.04 5.53
CA SER A 35 13.59 -7.89 5.20
C SER A 35 13.19 -9.01 4.23
N VAL A 36 12.07 -9.69 4.49
CA VAL A 36 11.56 -10.75 3.61
C VAL A 36 11.23 -10.20 2.23
N LEU A 37 10.53 -9.07 2.14
CA LEU A 37 10.18 -8.44 0.86
C LEU A 37 11.43 -8.06 0.05
N VAL A 38 12.47 -7.51 0.68
CA VAL A 38 13.74 -7.20 0.01
C VAL A 38 14.40 -8.47 -0.51
N ILE A 39 14.55 -9.50 0.34
CA ILE A 39 15.22 -10.75 -0.04
C ILE A 39 14.49 -11.41 -1.20
N CYS A 40 13.17 -11.51 -1.14
CA CYS A 40 12.35 -12.08 -2.21
C CYS A 40 12.43 -11.26 -3.51
N SER A 41 12.41 -9.93 -3.43
CA SER A 41 12.56 -9.05 -4.60
C SER A 41 13.91 -9.27 -5.29
N VAL A 42 15.00 -9.31 -4.52
CA VAL A 42 16.35 -9.54 -5.05
C VAL A 42 16.47 -10.93 -5.65
N ALA A 43 15.95 -11.96 -4.99
CA ALA A 43 15.98 -13.33 -5.51
C ALA A 43 15.24 -13.46 -6.85
N LEU A 44 14.05 -12.87 -6.97
CA LEU A 44 13.29 -12.84 -8.22
C LEU A 44 14.02 -12.05 -9.31
N LEU A 45 14.62 -10.92 -8.98
CA LEU A 45 15.38 -10.10 -9.94
C LEU A 45 16.57 -10.89 -10.51
N VAL A 46 17.31 -11.59 -9.66
CA VAL A 46 18.41 -12.48 -10.09
C VAL A 46 17.87 -13.62 -10.95
N SER A 47 16.75 -14.23 -10.56
CA SER A 47 16.10 -15.28 -11.35
C SER A 47 15.71 -14.79 -12.75
N GLN A 48 15.07 -13.62 -12.84
CA GLN A 48 14.63 -13.04 -14.10
C GLN A 48 15.81 -12.64 -15.00
N PHE A 49 16.88 -12.10 -14.42
CA PHE A 49 18.10 -11.82 -15.16
C PHE A 49 18.72 -13.10 -15.75
N ASN A 50 18.75 -14.18 -14.97
CA ASN A 50 19.25 -15.48 -15.44
C ASN A 50 18.36 -16.08 -16.53
N THR A 51 17.04 -16.01 -16.39
CA THR A 51 16.07 -16.43 -17.42
C THR A 51 16.30 -15.67 -18.72
N MET A 52 16.42 -14.35 -18.66
CA MET A 52 16.68 -13.50 -19.83
C MET A 52 17.98 -13.87 -20.56
N LEU A 53 19.07 -14.14 -19.83
CA LEU A 53 20.33 -14.58 -20.41
C LEU A 53 20.22 -15.96 -21.08
N ARG A 54 19.47 -16.89 -20.46
CA ARG A 54 19.31 -18.26 -20.96
C ARG A 54 18.41 -18.34 -22.19
N LEU A 55 17.37 -17.50 -22.26
CA LEU A 55 16.38 -17.53 -23.34
C LEU A 55 16.73 -16.60 -24.53
N ARG A 56 17.94 -16.03 -24.59
CA ARG A 56 18.37 -15.07 -25.63
C ARG A 56 18.19 -15.54 -27.08
N ASN A 57 18.07 -16.85 -27.31
CA ASN A 57 17.90 -17.46 -28.65
C ASN A 57 16.45 -17.85 -28.98
N THR A 58 15.48 -17.57 -28.09
CA THR A 58 14.04 -17.90 -28.21
C THR A 58 13.28 -16.73 -28.83
N PRO A 59 12.14 -16.95 -29.53
CA PRO A 59 11.29 -15.87 -30.03
C PRO A 59 10.99 -14.79 -28.98
N ALA A 60 11.15 -13.53 -29.36
CA ALA A 60 11.09 -12.39 -28.44
C ALA A 60 9.73 -12.25 -27.71
N SER A 61 8.62 -12.62 -28.34
CA SER A 61 7.29 -12.51 -27.72
C SER A 61 7.14 -13.37 -26.46
N THR A 62 7.62 -14.61 -26.47
CA THR A 62 7.53 -15.52 -25.31
C THR A 62 8.44 -15.03 -24.19
N VAL A 63 9.66 -14.62 -24.54
CA VAL A 63 10.63 -14.07 -23.58
C VAL A 63 10.10 -12.81 -22.92
N MET A 64 9.45 -11.93 -23.69
CA MET A 64 8.92 -10.67 -23.17
C MET A 64 7.79 -10.89 -22.17
N LEU A 65 6.88 -11.84 -22.42
CA LEU A 65 5.81 -12.18 -21.47
C LEU A 65 6.36 -12.76 -20.17
N GLU A 66 7.29 -13.71 -20.24
CA GLU A 66 7.85 -14.36 -19.05
C GLU A 66 8.70 -13.40 -18.20
N VAL A 67 9.45 -12.50 -18.86
CA VAL A 67 10.18 -11.44 -18.17
C VAL A 67 9.23 -10.41 -17.57
N LEU A 68 8.16 -10.05 -18.29
CA LEU A 68 7.15 -9.13 -17.80
C LEU A 68 6.50 -9.68 -16.52
N ASP A 69 5.98 -10.91 -16.53
CA ASP A 69 5.40 -11.57 -15.35
C ASP A 69 6.33 -11.49 -14.12
N GLY A 70 7.61 -11.82 -14.31
CA GLY A 70 8.62 -11.69 -13.27
C GLY A 70 8.86 -10.27 -12.75
N LEU A 71 9.00 -9.31 -13.66
CA LEU A 71 9.19 -7.90 -13.31
C LEU A 71 7.99 -7.36 -12.54
N LEU A 72 6.80 -7.87 -12.81
CA LEU A 72 5.59 -7.48 -12.11
C LEU A 72 5.53 -8.05 -10.72
N LEU A 73 5.90 -9.32 -10.54
CA LEU A 73 6.02 -9.90 -9.20
C LEU A 73 7.05 -9.12 -8.35
N ILE A 74 8.18 -8.73 -8.95
CA ILE A 74 9.18 -7.87 -8.28
C ILE A 74 8.56 -6.52 -7.90
N PHE A 75 7.83 -5.88 -8.80
CA PHE A 75 7.20 -4.60 -8.50
C PHE A 75 6.13 -4.73 -7.41
N ILE A 76 5.40 -5.86 -7.32
CA ILE A 76 4.47 -6.11 -6.19
C ILE A 76 5.24 -6.05 -4.88
N PHE A 77 6.38 -6.73 -4.77
CA PHE A 77 7.16 -6.72 -3.52
C PHE A 77 7.76 -5.36 -3.18
N VAL A 78 8.27 -4.63 -4.17
CA VAL A 78 8.79 -3.26 -3.97
C VAL A 78 7.67 -2.32 -3.50
N GLU A 79 6.48 -2.47 -4.06
CA GLU A 79 5.32 -1.66 -3.71
C GLU A 79 4.77 -2.00 -2.32
N LEU A 80 4.70 -3.29 -1.96
CA LEU A 80 4.40 -3.71 -0.60
C LEU A 80 5.43 -3.16 0.40
N LEU A 81 6.71 -3.12 0.04
CA LEU A 81 7.75 -2.53 0.89
C LEU A 81 7.54 -1.02 1.07
N TYR A 82 7.14 -0.31 0.02
CA TYR A 82 6.76 1.10 0.12
C TYR A 82 5.56 1.31 1.05
N ALA A 83 4.54 0.45 0.96
CA ALA A 83 3.36 0.48 1.83
C ALA A 83 3.73 0.24 3.30
N VAL A 84 4.53 -0.79 3.56
CA VAL A 84 5.04 -1.13 4.90
C VAL A 84 5.84 0.04 5.47
N ARG A 85 6.74 0.64 4.68
CA ARG A 85 7.53 1.80 5.11
C ARG A 85 6.66 3.02 5.42
N THR A 86 5.58 3.21 4.68
CA THR A 86 4.64 4.31 4.88
C THR A 86 3.83 4.11 6.16
N CYS A 87 3.39 2.87 6.45
CA CYS A 87 2.78 2.53 7.73
C CYS A 87 3.73 2.79 8.90
N LEU A 88 5.01 2.41 8.73
CA LEU A 88 6.08 2.66 9.71
C LEU A 88 6.23 4.14 10.10
N ARG A 89 6.10 5.03 9.11
CA ARG A 89 6.31 6.46 9.32
C ARG A 89 5.14 7.12 10.03
N SER A 90 3.92 6.61 9.84
CA SER A 90 2.71 7.28 10.32
C SER A 90 2.20 6.76 11.68
N HIS A 91 2.63 5.57 12.13
CA HIS A 91 2.15 4.89 13.37
C HIS A 91 0.60 4.84 13.54
N GLU A 92 -0.13 5.14 12.47
CA GLU A 92 -1.58 5.06 12.33
C GLU A 92 -1.86 4.63 10.89
N ILE A 93 -2.81 3.70 10.71
CA ILE A 93 -3.32 3.37 9.39
C ILE A 93 -4.23 4.53 8.95
N VAL A 94 -3.61 5.60 8.44
CA VAL A 94 -4.35 6.64 7.73
C VAL A 94 -4.85 5.99 6.45
N ALA A 95 -6.17 5.95 6.27
CA ALA A 95 -6.79 5.26 5.14
C ALA A 95 -6.35 5.83 3.77
N GLU A 96 -5.92 7.09 3.72
CA GLU A 96 -5.51 7.78 2.50
C GLU A 96 -4.25 7.17 1.82
N PRO A 97 -3.09 7.02 2.49
CA PRO A 97 -1.93 6.34 1.89
C PRO A 97 -2.21 4.87 1.53
N PHE A 98 -3.05 4.17 2.29
CA PHE A 98 -3.43 2.80 1.95
C PHE A 98 -4.26 2.73 0.66
N LEU A 99 -5.24 3.62 0.51
CA LEU A 99 -6.05 3.74 -0.72
C LEU A 99 -5.19 4.09 -1.94
N ILE A 100 -4.22 4.98 -1.79
CA ILE A 100 -3.30 5.35 -2.88
C ILE A 100 -2.47 4.15 -3.34
N VAL A 101 -1.92 3.36 -2.40
CA VAL A 101 -1.22 2.12 -2.76
C VAL A 101 -2.15 1.13 -3.46
N GLY A 102 -3.38 0.95 -2.98
CA GLY A 102 -4.37 0.08 -3.63
C GLY A 102 -4.70 0.50 -5.06
N ILE A 103 -4.82 1.81 -5.31
CA ILE A 103 -5.01 2.37 -6.65
C ILE A 103 -3.79 2.10 -7.54
N LEU A 104 -2.58 2.33 -7.03
CA LEU A 104 -1.34 2.13 -7.79
C LEU A 104 -1.15 0.65 -8.18
N ALA A 105 -1.41 -0.26 -7.25
CA ALA A 105 -1.37 -1.70 -7.47
C ALA A 105 -2.38 -2.13 -8.55
N GLY A 106 -3.63 -1.65 -8.45
CA GLY A 106 -4.67 -1.96 -9.42
C GLY A 106 -4.37 -1.42 -10.82
N ILE A 107 -3.89 -0.17 -10.94
CA ILE A 107 -3.50 0.40 -12.23
C ILE A 107 -2.38 -0.40 -12.87
N LYS A 108 -1.38 -0.79 -12.08
CA LYS A 108 -0.25 -1.55 -12.57
C LYS A 108 -0.69 -2.92 -13.09
N GLU A 109 -1.52 -3.65 -12.35
CA GLU A 109 -2.06 -4.95 -12.78
C GLU A 109 -2.93 -4.83 -14.05
N ILE A 110 -3.70 -3.75 -14.23
CA ILE A 110 -4.40 -3.46 -15.49
C ILE A 110 -3.42 -3.41 -16.68
N VAL A 111 -2.29 -2.72 -16.53
CA VAL A 111 -1.28 -2.60 -17.60
C VAL A 111 -0.69 -3.96 -17.96
N VAL A 112 -0.42 -4.81 -16.96
CA VAL A 112 0.05 -6.19 -17.15
C VAL A 112 -0.93 -7.00 -17.96
N LEU A 113 -2.14 -7.13 -17.44
CA LEU A 113 -3.16 -7.99 -18.02
C LEU A 113 -3.49 -7.52 -19.43
N SER A 114 -3.40 -6.21 -19.71
CA SER A 114 -3.57 -5.66 -21.06
C SER A 114 -2.49 -6.16 -22.03
N VAL A 115 -1.23 -6.24 -21.60
CA VAL A 115 -0.14 -6.76 -22.44
C VAL A 115 -0.29 -8.27 -22.64
N GLU A 116 -0.64 -9.01 -21.60
CA GLU A 116 -0.89 -10.45 -21.71
C GLU A 116 -2.10 -10.75 -22.60
N ALA A 117 -3.21 -10.01 -22.44
CA ALA A 117 -4.41 -10.12 -23.26
C ALA A 117 -4.14 -9.87 -24.75
N ALA A 118 -3.22 -8.96 -25.08
CA ALA A 118 -2.83 -8.71 -26.47
C ALA A 118 -2.25 -9.95 -27.16
N THR A 119 -1.68 -10.88 -26.40
CA THR A 119 -1.16 -12.16 -26.93
C THR A 119 -2.23 -13.24 -27.10
N LEU A 120 -3.42 -13.01 -26.53
CA LEU A 120 -4.57 -13.91 -26.61
C LEU A 120 -5.58 -13.51 -27.69
N LEU A 121 -5.29 -12.49 -28.51
CA LEU A 121 -6.23 -11.97 -29.53
C LEU A 121 -6.83 -13.04 -30.45
N GLU A 122 -6.03 -14.06 -30.81
CA GLU A 122 -6.47 -15.17 -31.66
C GLU A 122 -7.32 -16.21 -30.90
N GLN A 123 -7.33 -16.15 -29.57
CA GLN A 123 -8.01 -17.06 -28.65
C GLN A 123 -9.25 -16.40 -28.03
N GLY A 124 -10.28 -16.21 -28.85
CA GLY A 124 -11.50 -15.44 -28.51
C GLY A 124 -12.06 -15.63 -27.08
N PRO A 125 -12.29 -16.87 -26.59
CA PRO A 125 -12.80 -17.09 -25.23
C PRO A 125 -11.84 -16.64 -24.11
N ALA A 126 -10.53 -16.81 -24.31
CA ALA A 126 -9.52 -16.42 -23.34
C ALA A 126 -9.34 -14.89 -23.31
N PHE A 127 -9.32 -14.27 -24.49
CA PHE A 127 -9.31 -12.82 -24.64
C PHE A 127 -10.51 -12.16 -23.96
N ALA A 128 -11.72 -12.70 -24.18
CA ALA A 128 -12.93 -12.16 -23.55
C ALA A 128 -12.87 -12.20 -22.02
N ARG A 129 -12.30 -13.27 -21.43
CA ARG A 129 -12.10 -13.36 -19.97
C ARG A 129 -11.12 -12.31 -19.48
N ALA A 130 -9.98 -12.15 -20.16
CA ALA A 130 -8.98 -11.15 -19.79
C ALA A 130 -9.54 -9.71 -19.87
N VAL A 131 -10.35 -9.40 -20.88
CA VAL A 131 -11.03 -8.10 -21.00
C VAL A 131 -12.02 -7.87 -19.85
N VAL A 132 -12.79 -8.89 -19.46
CA VAL A 132 -13.70 -8.80 -18.31
C VAL A 132 -12.91 -8.58 -17.02
N GLU A 133 -11.81 -9.31 -16.82
CA GLU A 133 -10.94 -9.17 -15.65
C GLU A 133 -10.35 -7.76 -15.55
N ILE A 134 -9.81 -7.23 -16.65
CA ILE A 134 -9.33 -5.84 -16.74
C ILE A 134 -10.47 -4.84 -16.41
N GLY A 135 -11.68 -5.09 -16.93
CA GLY A 135 -12.84 -4.26 -16.66
C GLY A 135 -13.24 -4.26 -15.17
N VAL A 136 -13.22 -5.43 -14.53
CA VAL A 136 -13.48 -5.57 -13.09
C VAL A 136 -12.41 -4.83 -12.29
N LEU A 137 -11.13 -5.00 -12.62
CA LEU A 137 -10.03 -4.28 -11.97
C LEU A 137 -10.18 -2.76 -12.12
N GLY A 138 -10.53 -2.30 -13.32
CA GLY A 138 -10.83 -0.88 -13.57
C GLY A 138 -11.98 -0.37 -12.69
N GLY A 139 -13.03 -1.17 -12.51
CA GLY A 139 -14.12 -0.88 -11.58
C GLY A 139 -13.66 -0.76 -10.13
N VAL A 140 -12.81 -1.68 -9.67
CA VAL A 140 -12.22 -1.63 -8.31
C VAL A 140 -11.38 -0.36 -8.13
N VAL A 141 -10.53 -0.03 -9.09
CA VAL A 141 -9.71 1.20 -9.06
C VAL A 141 -10.59 2.44 -8.98
N LEU A 142 -11.68 2.51 -9.73
CA LEU A 142 -12.64 3.62 -9.66
C LEU A 142 -13.30 3.73 -8.28
N VAL A 143 -13.69 2.61 -7.67
CA VAL A 143 -14.25 2.59 -6.31
C VAL A 143 -13.23 3.09 -5.28
N LEU A 144 -11.98 2.63 -5.36
CA LEU A 144 -10.91 3.08 -4.47
C LEU A 144 -10.60 4.57 -4.67
N ALA A 145 -10.55 5.05 -5.92
CA ALA A 145 -10.36 6.46 -6.23
C ALA A 145 -11.50 7.32 -5.69
N LEU A 146 -12.75 6.86 -5.79
CA LEU A 146 -13.91 7.54 -5.21
C LEU A 146 -13.84 7.57 -3.69
N ALA A 147 -13.46 6.46 -3.05
CA ALA A 147 -13.27 6.41 -1.60
C ALA A 147 -12.18 7.40 -1.16
N ALA A 148 -11.04 7.44 -1.85
CA ALA A 148 -9.97 8.39 -1.59
C ALA A 148 -10.43 9.85 -1.76
N PHE A 149 -11.22 10.13 -2.80
CA PHE A 149 -11.80 11.44 -3.04
C PHE A 149 -12.73 11.87 -1.89
N VAL A 150 -13.63 10.99 -1.45
CA VAL A 150 -14.56 11.27 -0.33
C VAL A 150 -13.81 11.51 0.97
N LEU A 151 -12.78 10.72 1.28
CA LEU A 151 -11.97 10.93 2.47
C LEU A 151 -11.26 12.28 2.44
N ARG A 152 -10.74 12.67 1.27
CA ARG A 152 -10.03 13.93 1.10
C ARG A 152 -10.95 15.14 1.27
N GLU A 153 -12.17 15.07 0.76
CA GLU A 153 -13.15 16.16 0.90
C GLU A 153 -13.58 16.37 2.35
N ARG A 154 -13.86 15.27 3.08
CA ARG A 154 -14.21 15.33 4.52
C ARG A 154 -13.14 15.98 5.39
N ARG A 155 -11.87 15.83 5.01
CA ARG A 155 -10.74 16.43 5.71
C ARG A 155 -10.71 17.95 5.52
N ARG A 156 -10.98 18.43 4.32
CA ARG A 156 -11.06 19.86 3.99
C ARG A 156 -12.19 20.56 4.75
N ASP A 157 -13.37 19.93 4.83
CA ASP A 157 -14.51 20.46 5.59
C ASP A 157 -14.18 20.65 7.08
N THR A 158 -13.35 19.78 7.65
CA THR A 158 -12.96 19.83 9.07
C THR A 158 -11.87 20.89 9.32
N GLU A 159 -10.93 21.05 8.39
CA GLU A 159 -9.88 22.08 8.43
C GLU A 159 -10.49 23.49 8.29
N ASP A 160 -11.42 23.68 7.35
CA ASP A 160 -12.13 24.96 7.15
C ASP A 160 -13.01 25.33 8.36
N ALA A 161 -13.68 24.36 8.99
CA ALA A 161 -14.49 24.59 10.20
C ALA A 161 -13.62 24.97 11.42
N GLY A 162 -12.42 24.40 11.53
CA GLY A 162 -11.46 24.73 12.58
C GLY A 162 -10.90 26.15 12.45
N GLU A 163 -10.59 26.59 11.22
CA GLU A 163 -10.09 27.93 10.96
C GLU A 163 -11.15 29.02 11.24
N LYS A 164 -12.42 28.77 10.87
CA LYS A 164 -13.51 29.69 11.19
C LYS A 164 -13.82 29.80 12.69
N ALA A 165 -13.59 28.73 13.45
CA ALA A 165 -13.77 28.75 14.89
C ALA A 165 -12.63 29.47 15.64
N ALA A 166 -11.42 29.48 15.07
CA ALA A 166 -10.27 30.22 15.59
C ALA A 166 -10.41 31.73 15.33
N ASP A 167 -10.74 32.12 14.10
CA ASP A 167 -10.96 33.53 13.72
C ASP A 167 -12.10 34.20 14.52
N GLY A 168 -13.16 33.44 14.82
CA GLY A 168 -14.28 33.93 15.63
C GLY A 168 -13.94 34.14 17.13
N LYS A 169 -12.88 33.52 17.67
CA LYS A 169 -12.44 33.72 19.05
C LYS A 169 -11.54 34.95 19.20
N ASP A 170 -10.64 35.16 18.24
CA ASP A 170 -9.72 36.30 18.25
C ASP A 170 -10.44 37.64 18.05
N GLY A 171 -11.58 37.65 17.34
CA GLY A 171 -12.44 38.82 17.19
C GLY A 171 -13.26 39.18 18.44
N ILE A 172 -13.41 38.28 19.41
CA ILE A 172 -14.17 38.51 20.66
C ILE A 172 -13.26 39.01 21.78
N GLU A 173 -11.97 38.66 21.79
CA GLU A 173 -11.00 39.16 22.79
C GLU A 173 -10.43 40.55 22.46
N ALA A 174 -10.67 41.07 21.25
CA ALA A 174 -10.19 42.37 20.79
C ALA A 174 -11.19 43.54 20.95
N THR A 175 -12.38 43.30 21.52
CA THR A 175 -13.43 44.32 21.74
C THR A 175 -13.82 44.49 23.20
#